data_AF-A0A829BJN8-F1
#
_entry.id   AF-A0A829BJN8-F1
#
_cell.length_a   1.000
_cell.length_b   1.000
_cell.length_c   1.000
_cell.angle_alpha   90.00
_cell.angle_beta   90.00
_cell.angle_gamma   90.00
#
_symmetry.space_group_name_H-M   'P 1'
#
loop_
_entity.id
_entity.type
_entity.pdbx_description
1 polymer ?
#
loop_
_entity_poly.entity_id
_entity_poly.type
_entity_poly.pdbx_seq_one_letter_code
_entity_poly.pdbx_strand_id
1 'polypeptide(L)'
;MEKPNIVQLNNKYINDEKTKKRYEEEETKRRHRFIGWILIFIILLFILPAYNLVASYMNLQSKKEQIVKLQNQQKRLDAKTDAEKKFADRLKDDNYVEKYARAKYYYSIDGENIYPAPNLLPK
;
A
#
# COMPACT_ATOMS: atom_id res chain seq x y z
N MET A 1 -15.38 9.64 -62.99
CA MET A 1 -16.82 9.96 -63.03
C MET A 1 -16.97 11.45 -62.73
N GLU A 2 -17.37 12.24 -63.73
CA GLU A 2 -17.52 13.69 -63.60
C GLU A 2 -18.74 14.02 -62.72
N LYS A 3 -18.59 15.02 -61.85
CA LYS A 3 -19.70 15.49 -61.01
C LYS A 3 -20.72 16.20 -61.90
N PRO A 4 -22.03 15.90 -61.79
CA PRO A 4 -23.04 16.57 -62.60
C PRO A 4 -23.00 18.08 -62.34
N ASN A 5 -23.06 18.87 -63.42
CA ASN A 5 -23.12 20.33 -63.34
C ASN A 5 -24.53 20.76 -62.95
N ILE A 6 -24.79 20.84 -61.64
CA ILE A 6 -26.11 21.19 -61.10
C ILE A 6 -26.14 22.70 -60.85
N VAL A 7 -27.01 23.41 -61.57
CA VAL A 7 -27.24 24.84 -61.33
C VAL A 7 -27.96 25.00 -60.00
N GLN A 8 -27.30 25.60 -59.02
CA GLN A 8 -27.93 25.91 -57.73
C GLN A 8 -28.92 27.06 -57.95
N LEU A 9 -30.20 26.86 -57.58
CA LEU A 9 -31.20 27.92 -57.57
C LEU A 9 -30.74 29.04 -56.63
N ASN A 10 -30.28 30.15 -57.20
CA ASN A 10 -29.88 31.34 -56.45
C ASN A 10 -31.13 32.14 -56.08
N ASN A 11 -31.80 31.72 -55.01
CA ASN A 11 -32.95 32.42 -54.47
C ASN A 11 -32.71 32.81 -53.01
N LYS A 12 -33.49 33.80 -52.55
CA LYS A 12 -33.38 34.35 -51.20
C LYS A 12 -33.56 33.28 -50.12
N TYR A 13 -34.54 32.38 -50.29
CA TYR A 13 -34.83 31.32 -49.33
C TYR A 13 -33.66 30.34 -49.11
N ILE A 14 -33.02 29.87 -50.18
CA ILE A 14 -31.87 28.95 -50.12
C ILE A 14 -30.66 29.62 -49.47
N ASN A 15 -30.46 30.92 -49.73
CA ASN A 15 -29.40 31.69 -49.10
C ASN A 15 -29.68 31.89 -47.59
N ASP A 16 -30.92 32.21 -47.21
CA ASP A 16 -31.34 32.38 -45.82
C ASP A 16 -31.27 31.06 -45.01
N GLU A 17 -31.64 29.92 -45.60
CA GLU A 17 -31.45 28.59 -45.00
C GLU A 17 -29.97 28.25 -44.78
N LYS A 18 -29.12 28.54 -45.77
CA LYS A 18 -27.67 28.30 -45.67
C LYS A 18 -27.03 29.17 -44.59
N THR A 19 -27.40 30.44 -44.49
CA THR A 19 -26.89 31.31 -43.42
C THR A 19 -27.35 30.82 -42.06
N LYS A 20 -28.63 30.47 -41.90
CA LYS A 20 -29.18 29.90 -40.65
C LYS A 20 -28.41 28.65 -40.21
N LYS A 21 -28.21 27.67 -41.10
CA LYS A 21 -27.42 26.46 -40.80
C LYS A 21 -25.98 26.77 -40.41
N ARG A 22 -25.34 27.72 -41.09
CA ARG A 22 -23.98 28.16 -40.72
C ARG A 22 -23.94 28.79 -39.32
N TYR A 23 -24.93 29.61 -38.96
CA TYR A 23 -25.03 30.17 -37.61
C TYR A 23 -25.23 29.07 -36.56
N GLU A 24 -26.13 28.11 -36.79
CA GLU A 24 -26.35 26.98 -35.88
C GLU A 24 -25.09 26.10 -35.71
N GLU A 25 -24.35 25.85 -36.79
CA GLU A 25 -23.07 25.15 -36.75
C GLU A 25 -21.98 25.95 -36.02
N GLU A 26 -21.94 27.26 -36.19
CA GLU A 26 -20.98 28.12 -35.49
C GLU A 26 -21.28 28.21 -33.99
N GLU A 27 -22.54 28.25 -33.60
CA GLU A 27 -22.97 28.22 -32.20
C GLU A 27 -22.62 26.88 -31.54
N THR A 28 -22.90 25.76 -32.20
CA THR A 28 -22.53 24.43 -31.69
C THR A 28 -21.01 24.27 -31.58
N LYS A 29 -20.24 24.75 -32.57
CA LYS A 29 -18.76 24.79 -32.51
C LYS A 29 -18.25 25.67 -31.37
N ARG A 30 -18.87 26.83 -31.11
CA ARG A 30 -18.52 27.68 -29.95
C ARG A 30 -18.80 26.96 -28.63
N ARG A 31 -19.98 26.34 -28.51
CA ARG A 31 -20.37 25.57 -27.31
C ARG A 31 -19.42 24.40 -27.05
N HIS A 32 -19.07 23.63 -28.08
CA HIS A 32 -18.12 22.51 -27.93
C HIS A 32 -16.72 22.98 -27.54
N ARG A 33 -16.24 24.11 -28.08
CA ARG A 33 -14.97 24.70 -27.64
C ARG A 33 -15.02 25.11 -26.18
N PHE A 34 -16.10 25.73 -25.73
CA PHE A 34 -16.28 26.11 -24.33
C PHE A 34 -16.31 24.90 -23.39
N ILE A 35 -17.05 23.84 -23.76
CA ILE A 35 -17.06 22.57 -23.01
C ILE A 35 -15.66 21.94 -22.97
N GLY A 36 -14.91 22.00 -24.08
CA GLY A 36 -13.52 21.52 -24.13
C GLY A 36 -12.61 22.25 -23.14
N TRP A 37 -12.74 23.58 -23.05
CA TRP A 37 -12.01 24.36 -22.04
C TRP A 37 -12.39 23.97 -20.62
N ILE A 38 -13.68 23.80 -20.31
CA ILE A 38 -14.14 23.33 -19.00
C ILE A 38 -13.54 21.97 -18.66
N LEU A 39 -13.53 21.03 -19.60
CA LEU A 39 -12.95 19.70 -19.40
C LEU A 39 -11.46 19.77 -19.04
N ILE A 40 -10.70 20.60 -19.77
CA ILE A 40 -9.28 20.84 -19.48
C ILE A 40 -9.10 21.41 -18.07
N PHE A 41 -9.93 22.40 -17.69
CA PHE A 41 -9.89 22.98 -16.34
C PHE A 41 -10.19 21.94 -15.26
N ILE A 42 -11.17 21.06 -15.46
CA ILE A 42 -11.49 19.98 -14.52
C ILE A 42 -10.29 19.03 -14.40
N ILE A 43 -9.69 18.60 -15.51
CA ILE A 43 -8.53 17.71 -15.48
C ILE A 43 -7.37 18.35 -14.71
N LEU A 44 -7.09 19.63 -14.97
CA LEU A 44 -6.03 20.37 -14.27
C LEU A 44 -6.33 20.53 -12.77
N LEU A 45 -7.59 20.82 -12.41
CA LEU A 45 -8.03 20.96 -11.02
C LEU A 45 -7.83 19.66 -10.24
N PHE A 46 -8.11 18.52 -10.86
CA PHE A 46 -8.07 17.21 -10.21
C PHE A 46 -6.71 16.52 -10.25
N ILE A 47 -5.71 17.06 -10.94
CA ILE A 47 -4.41 16.39 -11.10
C ILE A 47 -3.66 16.27 -9.77
N LEU A 48 -3.58 17.36 -9.00
CA LEU A 48 -2.89 17.41 -7.69
C LEU A 48 -3.58 16.55 -6.61
N PRO A 49 -4.91 16.65 -6.38
CA PRO A 49 -5.57 15.80 -5.39
C PRO A 49 -5.53 14.32 -5.77
N ALA A 50 -5.50 13.96 -7.05
CA ALA A 50 -5.36 12.56 -7.48
C ALA A 50 -4.03 11.95 -7.04
N TYR A 51 -2.91 12.68 -7.20
CA TYR A 51 -1.60 12.22 -6.72
C TYR A 51 -1.59 12.03 -5.19
N ASN A 52 -2.13 12.99 -4.45
CA ASN A 52 -2.21 12.91 -2.99
C ASN A 52 -3.03 11.71 -2.52
N LEU A 53 -4.10 11.37 -3.22
CA LEU A 53 -4.95 10.24 -2.87
C LEU A 53 -4.21 8.90 -3.01
N VAL A 54 -3.52 8.69 -4.12
CA VAL A 54 -2.74 7.45 -4.37
C VAL A 54 -1.60 7.32 -3.37
N ALA A 55 -0.85 8.40 -3.14
CA ALA A 55 0.24 8.41 -2.17
C ALA A 55 -0.26 8.12 -0.74
N SER A 56 -1.39 8.71 -0.35
CA SER A 56 -2.01 8.48 0.96
C SER A 56 -2.45 7.02 1.12
N TYR A 57 -3.05 6.43 0.10
CA TYR A 57 -3.45 5.02 0.12
C TYR A 57 -2.25 4.07 0.27
N MET A 58 -1.17 4.30 -0.49
CA MET A 58 0.07 3.51 -0.38
C MET A 58 0.73 3.66 1.00
N ASN A 59 0.75 4.88 1.54
CA ASN A 59 1.27 5.13 2.88
C ASN A 59 0.44 4.43 3.96
N LEU A 60 -0.89 4.48 3.85
CA LEU A 60 -1.78 3.79 4.77
C LEU A 60 -1.55 2.27 4.76
N GLN A 61 -1.39 1.69 3.57
CA GLN A 61 -1.13 0.25 3.44
C GLN A 61 0.20 -0.14 4.10
N SER A 62 1.28 0.60 3.82
CA SER A 62 2.59 0.31 4.43
C SER A 62 2.58 0.50 5.96
N LYS A 63 1.83 1.48 6.48
CA LYS A 63 1.64 1.67 7.93
C LYS A 63 0.89 0.50 8.57
N LYS A 64 -0.15 -0.04 7.92
CA LYS A 64 -0.87 -1.22 8.41
C LYS A 64 0.04 -2.44 8.53
N GLU A 65 0.85 -2.70 7.51
CA GLU A 65 1.84 -3.78 7.52
C GLU A 65 2.89 -3.59 8.62
N GLN A 66 3.38 -2.36 8.79
CA GLN A 66 4.30 -2.02 9.89
C GLN A 66 3.68 -2.26 11.27
N ILE A 67 2.41 -1.89 11.48
CA ILE A 67 1.71 -2.14 12.75
C ILE A 67 1.66 -3.63 13.05
N VAL A 68 1.28 -4.45 12.08
CA VAL A 68 1.23 -5.92 12.26
C VAL A 68 2.61 -6.48 12.57
N LYS A 69 3.65 -6.02 11.86
CA LYS A 69 5.03 -6.44 12.10
C LYS A 69 5.49 -6.05 13.51
N LEU A 70 5.23 -4.82 13.93
CA LEU A 70 5.59 -4.31 15.26
C LEU A 70 4.85 -5.04 16.38
N GLN A 71 3.55 -5.31 16.21
CA GLN A 71 2.77 -6.11 17.18
C GLN A 71 3.33 -7.53 17.32
N ASN A 72 3.70 -8.17 16.22
CA ASN A 72 4.31 -9.49 16.25
C ASN A 72 5.70 -9.47 16.91
N GLN A 73 6.50 -8.44 16.62
CA GLN A 73 7.80 -8.25 17.25
C GLN A 73 7.66 -8.01 18.76
N GLN A 74 6.69 -7.19 19.16
CA GLN A 74 6.39 -6.92 20.57
C GLN A 74 6.01 -8.22 21.29
N LYS A 75 5.04 -8.98 20.78
CA LYS A 75 4.66 -10.29 21.37
C LYS A 75 5.84 -11.25 21.51
N ARG A 76 6.74 -11.28 20.52
CA ARG A 76 7.96 -12.12 20.57
C ARG A 76 8.94 -11.64 21.64
N LEU A 77 9.12 -10.32 21.77
CA LEU A 77 9.98 -9.73 22.78
C LEU A 77 9.42 -9.97 24.17
N ASP A 78 8.12 -9.76 24.37
CA ASP A 78 7.45 -10.01 25.66
C ASP A 78 7.61 -11.47 26.09
N ALA A 79 7.35 -12.42 25.18
CA ALA A 79 7.56 -13.84 25.45
C ALA A 79 9.02 -14.18 25.79
N LYS A 80 9.98 -13.55 25.10
CA LYS A 80 11.41 -13.73 25.37
C LYS A 80 11.79 -13.15 26.73
N THR A 81 11.33 -11.94 27.06
CA THR A 81 11.56 -11.28 28.34
C THR A 81 10.96 -12.08 29.49
N ASP A 82 9.75 -12.62 29.32
CA ASP A 82 9.13 -13.50 30.31
C ASP A 82 9.92 -14.80 30.51
N ALA A 83 10.43 -15.40 29.43
CA ALA A 83 11.27 -16.59 29.51
C ALA A 83 12.61 -16.30 30.21
N GLU A 84 13.26 -15.19 29.87
CA GLU A 84 14.51 -14.74 30.50
C GLU A 84 14.29 -14.40 31.99
N LYS A 85 13.18 -13.77 32.34
CA LYS A 85 12.81 -13.48 33.73
C LYS A 85 12.61 -14.77 34.53
N LYS A 86 11.82 -15.72 33.99
CA LYS A 86 11.64 -17.06 34.61
C LYS A 86 12.96 -17.82 34.71
N PHE A 87 13.87 -17.66 33.76
CA PHE A 87 15.19 -18.27 33.81
C PHE A 87 16.04 -17.64 34.91
N ALA A 88 16.09 -16.31 35.00
CA ALA A 88 16.80 -15.58 36.05
C ALA A 88 16.25 -15.92 37.45
N ASP A 89 14.94 -16.07 37.59
CA ASP A 89 14.33 -16.48 38.86
C ASP A 89 14.72 -17.92 39.24
N ARG A 90 14.78 -18.84 38.27
CA ARG A 90 15.25 -20.22 38.52
C ARG A 90 16.73 -20.29 38.89
N LEU A 91 17.56 -19.35 38.41
CA LEU A 91 18.97 -19.28 38.79
C LEU A 91 19.21 -18.85 40.25
N LYS A 92 18.16 -18.41 40.98
CA LYS A 92 18.25 -18.15 42.42
C LYS A 92 18.18 -19.43 43.26
N ASP A 93 17.83 -20.55 42.65
CA ASP A 93 17.76 -21.86 43.29
C ASP A 93 19.05 -22.65 43.04
N ASP A 94 19.80 -22.94 44.10
CA ASP A 94 21.09 -23.63 44.04
C ASP A 94 20.98 -25.03 43.40
N ASN A 95 19.90 -25.77 43.66
CA ASN A 95 19.68 -27.11 43.09
C ASN A 95 19.44 -27.02 41.57
N TYR A 96 18.71 -25.99 41.13
CA TYR A 96 18.53 -25.73 39.70
C TYR A 96 19.86 -25.36 39.03
N VAL A 97 20.67 -24.51 39.67
CA VAL A 97 22.00 -24.10 39.16
C VAL A 97 22.93 -25.30 39.03
N GLU A 98 22.99 -26.17 40.04
CA GLU A 98 23.84 -27.37 40.03
C GLU A 98 23.45 -28.33 38.89
N LYS A 99 22.14 -28.59 38.72
CA LYS A 99 21.61 -29.40 37.61
C LYS A 99 21.88 -28.77 36.25
N TYR A 100 21.71 -27.45 36.14
CA TYR A 100 21.98 -26.72 34.91
C TYR A 100 23.48 -26.74 34.57
N ALA A 101 24.37 -26.64 35.57
CA ALA A 101 25.81 -26.75 35.39
C ALA A 101 26.23 -28.15 34.92
N ARG A 102 25.70 -29.20 35.54
CA ARG A 102 25.86 -30.59 35.09
C ARG A 102 25.41 -30.78 33.65
N ALA A 103 24.22 -30.29 33.29
CA ALA A 103 23.63 -30.48 31.97
C ALA A 103 24.28 -29.63 30.86
N LYS A 104 24.70 -28.40 31.16
CA LYS A 104 25.25 -27.46 30.15
C LYS A 104 26.75 -27.52 30.03
N TYR A 105 27.46 -27.65 31.15
CA TYR A 105 28.91 -27.54 31.23
C TYR A 105 29.58 -28.86 31.60
N TYR A 106 28.81 -29.95 31.73
CA TYR A 106 29.33 -31.26 32.17
C TYR A 106 30.09 -31.16 33.50
N TYR A 107 29.62 -30.29 34.39
CA TYR A 107 30.23 -30.07 35.69
C TYR A 107 30.06 -31.31 36.57
N SER A 108 31.14 -32.04 36.87
CA SER A 108 31.14 -33.21 37.76
C SER A 108 32.00 -32.95 39.00
N ILE A 109 31.67 -33.61 40.11
CA ILE A 109 32.55 -33.69 41.28
C ILE A 109 33.45 -34.93 41.20
N ASP A 110 34.46 -35.01 42.07
CA ASP A 110 35.39 -36.14 42.08
C ASP A 110 34.65 -37.47 42.33
N GLY A 111 34.92 -38.46 41.48
CA GLY A 111 34.24 -39.75 41.47
C GLY A 111 32.87 -39.80 40.77
N GLU A 112 32.37 -38.71 40.18
CA GLU A 112 31.10 -38.66 39.43
C GLU A 112 31.33 -38.84 37.91
N ASN A 113 30.56 -39.73 37.25
CA ASN A 113 30.55 -39.87 35.79
C ASN A 113 29.29 -39.22 35.20
N ILE A 114 29.46 -38.31 34.23
CA ILE A 114 28.35 -37.61 33.57
C ILE A 114 28.11 -38.18 32.17
N TYR A 115 26.86 -38.54 31.91
CA TYR A 115 26.40 -39.00 30.61
C TYR A 115 25.54 -37.92 29.94
N PRO A 116 25.92 -37.39 28.75
CA PRO A 116 25.11 -36.43 28.03
C PRO A 116 23.78 -37.07 27.60
N ALA A 117 22.66 -36.45 27.97
CA ALA A 117 21.35 -36.82 27.44
C ALA A 117 20.79 -35.68 26.55
N PRO A 118 20.22 -36.01 25.38
CA PRO A 118 19.59 -35.01 24.53
C PRO A 118 18.37 -34.38 25.24
N ASN A 119 18.17 -33.07 25.06
CA ASN A 119 17.04 -32.27 25.60
C ASN A 119 17.03 -31.96 27.11
N LEU A 120 18.17 -32.00 27.82
CA LEU A 120 18.21 -31.64 29.25
C LEU A 120 18.11 -30.13 29.53
N LEU A 121 18.43 -29.28 28.56
CA LEU A 121 18.43 -27.84 28.73
C LEU A 121 17.09 -27.23 28.29
N PRO A 122 16.51 -26.30 29.08
CA PRO A 122 15.36 -25.54 28.61
C PRO A 122 15.76 -24.75 27.35
N LYS A 123 14.92 -24.82 26.32
CA LYS A 123 15.07 -24.04 25.08
C LYS A 123 14.73 -22.57 25.30
#